data_AF-A0A963S3D1-F1
#
_entry.id   AF-A0A963S3D1-F1
#
_cell.length_a   1.000
_cell.length_b   1.000
_cell.length_c   1.000
_cell.angle_alpha   90.00
_cell.angle_beta   90.00
_cell.angle_gamma   90.00
#
_symmetry.space_group_name_H-M   'P 1'
#
loop_
_entity.id
_entity.type
_entity.pdbx_description
1 polymer ?
#
loop_
_entity_poly.entity_id
_entity_poly.type
_entity_poly.pdbx_seq_one_letter_code
_entity_poly.pdbx_strand_id
1 'polypeptide(L)'
;MAYLAPSEFVPKLIDAGESKIMMSTKDTLVRSYMAGATLALAAAFAVTINVQTGQPLAGAVLFPVGFCMLYLLGYDLLTGVFVLCPLAVWDKRPGCTWKGVFRNWGLVFVGNFAGALTTAVMMAIYWTYGFAGEVNEVGQKMAVIGENRTVGYAAYGAAGWLTIFVRAMLCNWMVSTGVVAAMMSTSVSGKVIAMWMPILVFFY
;
A
#
# COMPACT_ATOMS: atom_id res chain seq x y z
N MET A 1 7.93 -27.87 -5.89
CA MET A 1 7.15 -27.13 -6.90
C MET A 1 7.13 -25.66 -6.54
N ALA A 2 7.23 -24.76 -7.53
CA ALA A 2 7.29 -23.31 -7.29
C ALA A 2 5.89 -22.66 -7.16
N TYR A 3 4.86 -23.27 -7.76
CA TYR A 3 3.47 -22.82 -7.72
C TYR A 3 2.68 -23.57 -6.63
N LEU A 4 1.79 -22.85 -5.95
CA LEU A 4 0.82 -23.36 -4.99
C LEU A 4 -0.60 -23.17 -5.54
N ALA A 5 -1.39 -24.25 -5.54
CA ALA A 5 -2.79 -24.19 -5.91
C ALA A 5 -3.62 -23.43 -4.84
N PRO A 6 -4.81 -22.90 -5.19
CA PRO A 6 -5.68 -22.19 -4.23
C PRO A 6 -5.94 -22.94 -2.93
N SER A 7 -6.19 -24.26 -2.99
CA SER A 7 -6.37 -25.10 -1.80
C SER A 7 -5.16 -25.12 -0.87
N GLU A 8 -3.96 -24.84 -1.37
CA GLU A 8 -2.71 -24.88 -0.61
C GLU A 8 -2.32 -23.53 -0.01
N PHE A 9 -2.67 -22.41 -0.66
CA PHE A 9 -2.32 -21.07 -0.16
C PHE A 9 -3.44 -20.37 0.62
N VAL A 10 -4.71 -20.78 0.47
CA VAL A 10 -5.82 -20.20 1.25
C VAL A 10 -5.61 -20.36 2.77
N PRO A 11 -5.18 -21.51 3.31
CA PRO A 11 -4.87 -21.63 4.73
C PRO A 11 -3.79 -20.63 5.18
N LYS A 12 -2.77 -20.40 4.34
CA LYS A 12 -1.70 -19.43 4.63
C LYS A 12 -2.19 -17.99 4.71
N LEU A 13 -3.21 -17.63 3.92
CA LEU A 13 -3.86 -16.31 4.00
C LEU A 13 -4.56 -16.13 5.34
N ILE A 14 -5.26 -17.17 5.79
CA ILE A 14 -5.98 -17.19 7.07
C ILE A 14 -4.98 -17.11 8.23
N ASP A 15 -3.93 -17.93 8.22
CA ASP A 15 -2.87 -17.92 9.24
C ASP A 15 -2.17 -16.55 9.29
N ALA A 16 -1.93 -15.93 8.13
CA ALA A 16 -1.40 -14.57 8.07
C ALA A 16 -2.35 -13.57 8.73
N GLY A 17 -3.66 -13.65 8.45
CA GLY A 17 -4.68 -12.82 9.09
C GLY A 17 -4.71 -12.95 10.61
N GLU A 18 -4.68 -14.19 11.12
CA GLU A 18 -4.60 -14.50 12.55
C GLU A 18 -3.37 -13.85 13.18
N SER A 19 -2.20 -14.01 12.55
CA SER A 19 -0.95 -13.41 13.03
C SER A 19 -1.01 -11.88 13.12
N LYS A 20 -1.78 -11.21 12.24
CA LYS A 20 -1.94 -9.74 12.27
C LYS A 20 -2.85 -9.30 13.41
N ILE A 21 -3.96 -10.01 13.61
CA ILE A 21 -4.92 -9.70 14.69
C ILE A 21 -4.27 -9.86 16.06
N MET A 22 -3.49 -10.93 16.23
CA MET A 22 -2.85 -11.29 17.52
C MET A 22 -1.55 -10.51 17.80
N MET A 23 -1.13 -9.66 16.87
CA MET A 23 0.12 -8.90 17.00
C MET A 23 0.08 -7.85 18.11
N SER A 24 1.22 -7.68 18.79
CA SER A 24 1.41 -6.65 19.80
C SER A 24 1.27 -5.25 19.18
N THR A 25 0.77 -4.28 19.96
CA THR A 25 0.61 -2.89 19.48
C THR A 25 1.92 -2.30 18.97
N LYS A 26 3.03 -2.59 19.67
CA LYS A 26 4.36 -2.09 19.32
C LYS A 26 4.80 -2.61 17.95
N ASP A 27 4.69 -3.92 17.73
CA ASP A 27 5.15 -4.53 16.47
C ASP A 27 4.25 -4.10 15.31
N THR A 28 2.93 -4.01 15.53
CA THR A 28 2.00 -3.49 14.51
C THR A 28 2.37 -2.06 14.11
N LEU A 29 2.63 -1.17 15.06
CA LEU A 29 2.98 0.23 14.77
C LEU A 29 4.33 0.34 14.05
N VAL A 30 5.36 -0.40 14.47
CA VAL A 30 6.67 -0.35 13.81
C VAL A 30 6.59 -0.89 12.38
N ARG A 31 5.96 -2.04 12.18
CA ARG A 31 5.81 -2.65 10.85
C ARG A 31 4.97 -1.79 9.92
N SER A 32 3.89 -1.21 10.42
CA SER A 32 3.03 -0.33 9.62
C SER A 32 3.65 1.03 9.33
N TYR A 33 4.41 1.59 10.26
CA TYR A 33 5.22 2.79 10.02
C TYR A 33 6.18 2.59 8.84
N MET A 34 6.94 1.49 8.88
CA MET A 34 7.87 1.17 7.79
C MET A 34 7.15 0.93 6.46
N ALA A 35 6.00 0.25 6.47
CA ALA A 35 5.20 0.07 5.26
C ALA A 35 4.77 1.41 4.63
N GLY A 36 4.27 2.34 5.45
CA GLY A 36 3.87 3.66 5.00
C GLY A 36 5.03 4.48 4.42
N ALA A 37 6.17 4.48 5.12
CA ALA A 37 7.37 5.18 4.68
C ALA A 37 7.93 4.60 3.36
N THR A 38 8.03 3.27 3.24
CA THR A 38 8.52 2.61 2.02
C THR A 38 7.60 2.88 0.83
N LEU A 39 6.29 2.81 1.01
CA LEU A 39 5.34 3.05 -0.08
C LEU A 39 5.32 4.53 -0.50
N ALA A 40 5.44 5.47 0.45
CA ALA A 40 5.55 6.89 0.15
C ALA A 40 6.83 7.23 -0.64
N LEU A 41 7.96 6.60 -0.29
CA LEU A 41 9.21 6.73 -1.05
C LEU A 41 9.05 6.20 -2.48
N ALA A 42 8.41 5.04 -2.65
CA ALA A 42 8.14 4.48 -3.97
C ALA A 42 7.21 5.36 -4.81
N ALA A 43 6.21 6.00 -4.19
CA ALA A 43 5.36 6.98 -4.86
C ALA A 43 6.17 8.19 -5.34
N ALA A 44 7.02 8.76 -4.48
CA ALA A 44 7.89 9.87 -4.84
C ALA A 44 8.87 9.50 -5.98
N PHE A 45 9.41 8.29 -5.95
CA PHE A 45 10.25 7.74 -7.02
C PHE A 45 9.47 7.62 -8.35
N ALA A 46 8.30 6.99 -8.34
CA ALA A 46 7.49 6.83 -9.55
C ALA A 46 7.06 8.17 -10.16
N VAL A 47 6.69 9.15 -9.32
CA VAL A 47 6.36 10.50 -9.79
C VAL A 47 7.59 11.22 -10.34
N THR A 48 8.76 11.04 -9.71
CA THR A 48 10.03 11.57 -10.24
C THR A 48 10.30 11.06 -11.66
N ILE A 49 10.14 9.75 -11.89
CA ILE A 49 10.29 9.15 -13.23
C ILE A 49 9.29 9.76 -14.21
N ASN A 50 8.02 9.89 -13.83
CA ASN A 50 7.00 10.47 -14.71
C ASN A 50 7.34 11.90 -15.12
N VAL A 51 7.83 12.71 -14.18
CA VAL A 51 8.23 14.10 -14.45
C VAL A 51 9.45 14.16 -15.35
N GLN A 52 10.49 13.38 -15.06
CA GLN A 52 11.75 13.41 -15.81
C GLN A 52 11.63 12.82 -17.22
N THR A 53 10.75 11.84 -17.42
CA THR A 53 10.60 11.14 -18.70
C THR A 53 9.41 11.62 -19.53
N GLY A 54 8.43 12.27 -18.90
CA GLY A 54 7.13 12.58 -19.50
C GLY A 54 6.28 11.35 -19.81
N GLN A 55 6.64 10.16 -19.32
CA GLN A 55 5.97 8.89 -19.63
C GLN A 55 5.34 8.26 -18.37
N PRO A 56 4.02 8.43 -18.15
CA PRO A 56 3.31 7.86 -16.99
C PRO A 56 3.45 6.33 -16.84
N LEU A 57 3.59 5.61 -17.97
CA LEU A 57 3.76 4.16 -17.94
C LEU A 57 5.09 3.75 -17.28
N ALA A 58 6.14 4.55 -17.41
CA ALA A 58 7.44 4.24 -16.80
C ALA A 58 7.35 4.28 -15.27
N GLY A 59 6.69 5.29 -14.70
CA GLY A 59 6.42 5.33 -13.25
C GLY A 59 5.49 4.19 -12.81
N ALA A 60 4.47 3.83 -13.59
CA ALA A 60 3.58 2.72 -13.27
C ALA A 60 4.28 1.36 -13.28
N VAL A 61 5.20 1.14 -14.21
CA VAL A 61 6.03 -0.07 -14.22
C VAL A 61 6.94 -0.12 -13.01
N LEU A 62 7.46 1.00 -12.52
CA LEU A 62 8.47 1.05 -11.46
C LEU A 62 7.90 1.19 -10.04
N PHE A 63 6.67 1.69 -9.88
CA PHE A 63 6.00 1.82 -8.60
C PHE A 63 5.90 0.50 -7.79
N PRO A 64 5.64 -0.68 -8.39
CA PRO A 64 5.56 -1.94 -7.66
C PRO A 64 6.78 -2.31 -6.81
N VAL A 65 7.95 -1.71 -7.05
CA VAL A 65 9.16 -1.90 -6.23
C VAL A 65 8.86 -1.65 -4.75
N GLY A 66 8.14 -0.58 -4.41
CA GLY A 66 7.80 -0.26 -3.02
C GLY A 66 6.93 -1.32 -2.36
N PHE A 67 5.90 -1.78 -3.07
CA PHE A 67 4.99 -2.81 -2.59
C PHE A 67 5.69 -4.18 -2.44
N CYS A 68 6.55 -4.55 -3.39
CA CYS A 68 7.32 -5.78 -3.29
C CYS A 68 8.28 -5.76 -2.10
N MET A 69 8.98 -4.64 -1.88
CA MET A 69 9.89 -4.48 -0.74
C MET A 69 9.15 -4.59 0.58
N LEU A 70 8.07 -3.80 0.77
CA LEU A 70 7.35 -3.82 2.05
C LEU A 70 6.75 -5.20 2.33
N TYR A 71 6.25 -5.90 1.31
CA TYR A 71 5.70 -7.25 1.49
C TYR A 71 6.79 -8.26 1.87
N LEU A 72 7.92 -8.28 1.15
CA LEU A 72 9.01 -9.21 1.40
C LEU A 72 9.72 -8.96 2.75
N LEU A 73 9.77 -7.71 3.19
CA LEU A 73 10.26 -7.32 4.52
C LEU A 73 9.24 -7.58 5.64
N GLY A 74 8.02 -8.00 5.28
CA GLY A 74 6.96 -8.31 6.22
C GLY A 74 6.36 -7.08 6.88
N TYR A 75 6.35 -5.92 6.24
CA TYR A 75 5.67 -4.74 6.76
C TYR A 75 4.16 -4.81 6.54
N ASP A 76 3.41 -4.12 7.40
CA ASP A 76 1.96 -4.20 7.42
C ASP A 76 1.35 -2.99 6.73
N LEU A 77 0.80 -3.21 5.55
CA LEU A 77 0.05 -2.21 4.81
C LEU A 77 -1.46 -2.40 5.07
N LEU A 78 -2.16 -1.31 5.35
CA LEU A 78 -3.57 -1.31 5.70
C LEU A 78 -4.44 -2.03 4.66
N THR A 79 -4.21 -1.71 3.39
CA THR A 79 -4.92 -2.30 2.25
C THR A 79 -4.69 -3.81 2.13
N GLY A 80 -3.53 -4.31 2.54
CA GLY A 80 -3.26 -5.75 2.60
C GLY A 80 -4.01 -6.43 3.75
N VAL A 81 -4.03 -5.82 4.93
CA VAL A 81 -4.72 -6.40 6.10
C VAL A 81 -6.26 -6.29 6.01
N PHE A 82 -6.79 -5.48 5.09
CA PHE A 82 -8.22 -5.47 4.76
C PHE A 82 -8.71 -6.81 4.23
N VAL A 83 -7.87 -7.59 3.51
CA VAL A 83 -8.24 -8.94 3.07
C VAL A 83 -7.86 -10.00 4.08
N LEU A 84 -6.68 -9.89 4.71
CA LEU A 84 -6.14 -10.95 5.56
C LEU A 84 -6.92 -11.08 6.89
N CYS A 85 -7.16 -9.99 7.61
CA CYS A 85 -7.75 -10.05 8.95
C CYS A 85 -9.19 -10.59 8.95
N PRO A 86 -10.10 -10.17 8.05
CA PRO A 86 -11.45 -10.74 8.01
C PRO A 86 -11.50 -12.24 7.73
N LEU A 87 -10.58 -12.77 6.90
CA LEU A 87 -10.52 -14.21 6.61
C LEU A 87 -10.32 -15.04 7.88
N ALA A 88 -9.47 -14.59 8.81
CA ALA A 88 -9.25 -15.27 10.08
C ALA A 88 -10.49 -15.29 10.98
N VAL A 89 -11.30 -14.22 10.95
CA VAL A 89 -12.57 -14.17 11.69
C VAL A 89 -13.62 -15.08 11.05
N TRP A 90 -13.73 -15.06 9.72
CA TRP A 90 -14.68 -15.92 9.00
C TRP A 90 -14.34 -17.42 9.12
N ASP A 91 -13.05 -17.76 9.17
CA ASP A 91 -12.56 -19.12 9.48
C ASP A 91 -12.73 -19.51 10.95
N LYS A 92 -13.22 -18.58 11.80
CA LYS A 92 -13.44 -18.77 13.24
C LYS A 92 -12.16 -19.15 13.99
N ARG A 93 -11.03 -18.54 13.62
CA ARG A 93 -9.75 -18.78 14.31
C ARG A 93 -9.85 -18.38 15.79
N PRO A 94 -9.34 -19.20 16.72
CA PRO A 94 -9.41 -18.90 18.15
C PRO A 94 -8.81 -17.53 18.48
N GLY A 95 -9.54 -16.69 19.20
CA GLY A 95 -9.10 -15.34 19.58
C GLY A 95 -9.25 -14.27 18.49
N CYS A 96 -9.55 -14.65 17.24
CA CYS A 96 -9.82 -13.69 16.17
C CYS A 96 -11.25 -13.15 16.26
N THR A 97 -11.40 -11.84 16.41
CA THR A 97 -12.71 -11.17 16.51
C THR A 97 -12.74 -9.92 15.64
N TRP A 98 -13.93 -9.45 15.27
CA TRP A 98 -14.09 -8.17 14.57
C TRP A 98 -13.49 -7.00 15.35
N LYS A 99 -13.57 -7.02 16.69
CA LYS A 99 -12.88 -6.04 17.54
C LYS A 99 -11.36 -6.06 17.32
N GLY A 100 -10.78 -7.25 17.20
CA GLY A 100 -9.37 -7.44 16.84
C GLY A 100 -9.03 -6.92 15.44
N VAL A 101 -9.90 -7.16 14.45
CA VAL A 101 -9.77 -6.62 13.09
C VAL A 101 -9.74 -5.09 13.11
N PHE A 102 -10.73 -4.44 13.73
CA PHE A 102 -10.78 -2.97 13.80
C PHE A 102 -9.62 -2.37 14.59
N ARG A 103 -9.17 -3.02 15.67
CA ARG A 103 -7.94 -2.62 16.38
C ARG A 103 -6.74 -2.67 15.44
N ASN A 104 -6.54 -3.79 14.75
CA ASN A 104 -5.41 -3.95 13.84
C ASN A 104 -5.46 -2.89 12.72
N TRP A 105 -6.61 -2.72 12.06
CA TRP A 105 -6.77 -1.71 11.01
C TRP A 105 -6.51 -0.28 11.51
N GLY A 106 -7.02 0.08 12.69
CA GLY A 106 -6.76 1.38 13.29
C GLY A 106 -5.27 1.62 13.56
N LEU A 107 -4.58 0.64 14.16
CA LEU A 107 -3.15 0.74 14.43
C LEU A 107 -2.31 0.81 13.14
N VAL A 108 -2.62 -0.04 12.16
CA VAL A 108 -1.92 -0.05 10.87
C VAL A 108 -2.15 1.25 10.11
N PHE A 109 -3.36 1.80 10.14
CA PHE A 109 -3.65 3.12 9.55
C PHE A 109 -2.78 4.21 10.18
N VAL A 110 -2.74 4.29 11.51
CA VAL A 110 -1.94 5.29 12.23
C VAL A 110 -0.45 5.16 11.88
N GLY A 111 0.09 3.95 11.87
CA GLY A 111 1.48 3.71 11.49
C GLY A 111 1.75 4.07 10.03
N ASN A 112 0.93 3.58 9.08
CA ASN A 112 1.07 3.90 7.66
C ASN A 112 1.03 5.42 7.42
N PHE A 113 0.09 6.12 8.05
CA PHE A 113 -0.04 7.57 7.96
C PHE A 113 1.18 8.30 8.52
N ALA A 114 1.64 7.93 9.72
CA ALA A 114 2.82 8.51 10.33
C ALA A 114 4.09 8.28 9.49
N GLY A 115 4.28 7.07 8.97
CA GLY A 115 5.41 6.75 8.09
C GLY A 115 5.39 7.56 6.80
N ALA A 116 4.22 7.65 6.14
CA ALA A 116 4.06 8.44 4.93
C ALA A 116 4.28 9.95 5.18
N LEU A 117 3.80 10.48 6.30
CA LEU A 117 4.00 11.88 6.69
C LEU A 117 5.48 12.19 6.94
N THR A 118 6.19 11.33 7.66
CA THR A 118 7.64 11.50 7.87
C THR A 118 8.38 11.51 6.53
N THR A 119 8.06 10.57 5.63
CA THR A 119 8.64 10.55 4.30
C THR A 119 8.31 11.83 3.53
N ALA A 120 7.08 12.33 3.58
CA ALA A 120 6.71 13.57 2.92
C ALA A 120 7.54 14.77 3.41
N VAL A 121 7.78 14.88 4.72
CA VAL A 121 8.66 15.92 5.30
C VAL A 121 10.10 15.76 4.81
N MET A 122 10.65 14.54 4.82
CA MET A 122 12.00 14.26 4.31
C MET A 122 12.13 14.61 2.82
N MET A 123 11.11 14.30 2.01
CA MET A 123 11.10 14.63 0.59
C MET A 123 10.97 16.13 0.35
N ALA A 124 10.19 16.85 1.16
CA ALA A 124 10.11 18.31 1.10
C ALA A 124 11.47 18.96 1.38
N ILE A 125 12.18 18.49 2.41
CA ILE A 125 13.57 18.91 2.71
C ILE A 125 14.48 18.62 1.51
N TYR A 126 14.39 17.41 0.94
CA TYR A 126 15.21 17.00 -0.20
C TYR A 126 14.98 17.87 -1.45
N TRP A 127 13.72 18.13 -1.82
CA TRP A 127 13.37 18.88 -3.04
C TRP A 127 13.64 20.39 -2.96
N THR A 128 13.86 20.91 -1.75
CA THR A 128 14.06 22.35 -1.50
C THR A 128 15.47 22.67 -0.98
N TYR A 129 16.38 21.69 -0.99
CA TYR A 129 17.71 21.82 -0.38
C TYR A 129 17.63 22.32 1.08
N GLY A 130 16.76 21.73 1.89
CA GLY A 130 16.54 22.14 3.28
C GLY A 130 15.77 23.45 3.43
N PHE A 131 14.76 23.66 2.58
CA PHE A 131 13.94 24.89 2.52
C PHE A 131 14.70 26.16 2.14
N ALA A 132 15.94 26.04 1.66
CA ALA A 132 16.75 27.18 1.21
C ALA A 132 16.46 27.58 -0.25
N GLY A 133 15.98 26.63 -1.06
CA GLY A 133 15.62 26.85 -2.46
C GLY A 133 14.13 26.65 -2.73
N GLU A 134 13.70 27.08 -3.91
CA GLU A 134 12.36 26.79 -4.40
C GLU A 134 12.13 25.27 -4.56
N VAL A 135 10.87 24.86 -4.44
CA VAL A 135 10.49 23.46 -4.66
C VAL A 135 10.70 23.10 -6.13
N ASN A 136 11.43 22.02 -6.38
CA ASN A 136 11.67 21.52 -7.72
C ASN A 136 10.37 21.03 -8.41
N GLU A 137 10.44 20.77 -9.71
CA GLU A 137 9.27 20.36 -10.50
C GLU A 137 8.56 19.11 -9.95
N VAL A 138 9.33 18.14 -9.44
CA VAL A 138 8.76 16.92 -8.84
C VAL A 138 7.93 17.25 -7.60
N GLY A 139 8.46 18.09 -6.70
CA GLY A 139 7.75 18.52 -5.51
C GLY A 139 6.50 19.33 -5.82
N GLN A 140 6.55 20.19 -6.85
CA GLN A 140 5.36 20.92 -7.34
C GLN A 140 4.29 19.96 -7.86
N LYS A 141 4.68 18.97 -8.69
CA LYS A 141 3.75 17.97 -9.22
C LYS A 141 3.13 17.12 -8.11
N MET A 142 3.91 16.73 -7.10
CA MET A 142 3.41 16.00 -5.94
C MET A 142 2.37 16.80 -5.14
N ALA A 143 2.61 18.10 -4.91
CA ALA A 143 1.66 18.98 -4.22
C ALA A 143 0.33 19.09 -4.97
N VAL A 144 0.39 19.30 -6.30
CA VAL A 144 -0.80 19.44 -7.15
C VAL A 144 -1.60 18.14 -7.28
N ILE A 145 -0.94 16.97 -7.31
CA ILE A 145 -1.64 15.67 -7.32
C ILE A 145 -2.53 15.51 -6.08
N GLY A 146 -2.03 15.90 -4.90
CA GLY A 146 -2.79 15.84 -3.64
C GLY A 146 -4.00 16.78 -3.65
N GLU A 147 -3.80 18.02 -4.12
CA GLU A 147 -4.86 19.02 -4.25
C GLU A 147 -5.97 18.56 -5.19
N ASN A 148 -5.61 18.10 -6.40
CA ASN A 148 -6.57 17.61 -7.40
C ASN A 148 -7.38 16.41 -6.89
N ARG A 149 -6.78 15.55 -6.07
CA ARG A 149 -7.48 14.42 -5.44
C ARG A 149 -8.39 14.82 -4.28
N THR A 150 -8.37 16.08 -3.85
CA THR A 150 -9.21 16.58 -2.77
C THR A 150 -10.26 17.53 -3.31
N VAL A 151 -9.83 18.64 -3.92
CA VAL A 151 -10.70 19.69 -4.46
C VAL A 151 -11.37 19.26 -5.76
N GLY A 152 -10.65 18.50 -6.60
CA GLY A 152 -11.16 18.07 -7.91
C GLY A 152 -12.41 17.21 -7.81
N TYR A 153 -12.51 16.31 -6.82
CA TYR A 153 -13.74 15.54 -6.60
C TYR A 153 -14.80 16.32 -5.83
N ALA A 154 -14.40 17.18 -4.89
CA ALA A 154 -15.32 17.99 -4.12
C ALA A 154 -16.21 18.87 -5.02
N ALA A 155 -15.66 19.34 -6.14
CA ALA A 155 -16.40 20.10 -7.16
C ALA A 155 -17.63 19.35 -7.75
N TYR A 156 -17.66 18.03 -7.66
CA TYR A 156 -18.76 17.18 -8.16
C TYR A 156 -19.71 16.69 -7.05
N GLY A 157 -19.57 17.16 -5.81
CA GLY A 157 -20.44 16.81 -4.69
C GLY A 157 -20.58 15.28 -4.49
N ALA A 158 -21.82 14.80 -4.42
CA ALA A 158 -22.12 13.37 -4.23
C ALA A 158 -21.55 12.46 -5.35
N ALA A 159 -21.50 12.94 -6.59
CA ALA A 159 -20.93 12.17 -7.70
C ALA A 159 -19.41 12.02 -7.58
N GLY A 160 -18.73 13.05 -7.07
CA GLY A 160 -17.31 13.01 -6.72
C GLY A 160 -17.02 11.97 -5.62
N TRP A 161 -17.85 11.94 -4.57
CA TRP A 161 -17.77 10.92 -3.52
C TRP A 161 -17.95 9.50 -4.06
N LEU A 162 -18.93 9.27 -4.94
CA LEU A 162 -19.12 7.98 -5.59
C LEU A 162 -17.88 7.58 -6.41
N THR A 163 -17.29 8.54 -7.13
CA THR A 163 -16.09 8.29 -7.93
C THR A 163 -14.90 7.89 -7.06
N ILE A 164 -14.64 8.60 -5.96
CA ILE A 164 -13.57 8.22 -5.03
C ILE A 164 -13.82 6.84 -4.43
N PHE A 165 -15.05 6.54 -4.02
CA PHE A 165 -15.40 5.25 -3.43
C PHE A 165 -15.13 4.09 -4.40
N VAL A 166 -15.60 4.19 -5.64
CA VAL A 166 -15.37 3.15 -6.66
C VAL A 166 -13.89 3.04 -7.00
N ARG A 167 -13.16 4.16 -7.13
CA ARG A 167 -11.70 4.14 -7.35
C ARG A 167 -10.97 3.46 -6.19
N ALA A 168 -11.37 3.70 -4.95
CA ALA A 168 -10.78 3.06 -3.78
C ALA A 168 -11.05 1.55 -3.77
N MET A 169 -12.26 1.11 -4.15
CA MET A 169 -12.58 -0.32 -4.30
C MET A 169 -11.72 -0.99 -5.36
N LEU A 170 -11.61 -0.40 -6.55
CA LEU A 170 -10.80 -0.96 -7.65
C LEU A 170 -9.31 -1.02 -7.29
N CYS A 171 -8.80 0.03 -6.64
CA CYS A 171 -7.43 0.04 -6.12
C CYS A 171 -7.21 -1.10 -5.12
N ASN A 172 -8.08 -1.23 -4.11
CA ASN A 172 -7.90 -2.25 -3.09
C ASN A 172 -8.11 -3.67 -3.62
N TRP A 173 -8.93 -3.86 -4.66
CA TRP A 173 -9.03 -5.13 -5.37
C TRP A 173 -7.65 -5.53 -5.89
N MET A 174 -7.01 -4.68 -6.69
CA MET A 174 -5.69 -4.98 -7.24
C MET A 174 -4.62 -5.18 -6.15
N VAL A 175 -4.60 -4.34 -5.11
CA VAL A 175 -3.66 -4.51 -3.99
C VAL A 175 -3.87 -5.84 -3.27
N SER A 176 -5.13 -6.21 -2.99
CA SER A 176 -5.47 -7.49 -2.34
C SER A 176 -5.09 -8.67 -3.23
N THR A 177 -5.31 -8.56 -4.54
CA THR A 177 -4.84 -9.55 -5.51
C THR A 177 -3.32 -9.69 -5.46
N GLY A 178 -2.57 -8.59 -5.32
CA GLY A 178 -1.11 -8.64 -5.14
C GLY A 178 -0.70 -9.42 -3.88
N VAL A 179 -1.34 -9.15 -2.74
CA VAL A 179 -1.09 -9.88 -1.47
C VAL A 179 -1.39 -11.37 -1.63
N VAL A 180 -2.52 -11.73 -2.23
CA VAL A 180 -2.91 -13.12 -2.45
C VAL A 180 -1.96 -13.82 -3.43
N ALA A 181 -1.63 -13.15 -4.54
CA ALA A 181 -0.79 -13.69 -5.58
C ALA A 181 0.65 -13.95 -5.10
N ALA A 182 1.14 -13.15 -4.16
CA ALA A 182 2.41 -13.40 -3.48
C ALA A 182 2.45 -14.72 -2.68
N MET A 183 1.30 -15.31 -2.34
CA MET A 183 1.23 -16.62 -1.69
C MET A 183 1.15 -17.78 -2.68
N MET A 184 0.96 -17.51 -3.98
CA MET A 184 0.95 -18.54 -5.04
C MET A 184 2.36 -19.06 -5.37
N SER A 185 3.42 -18.35 -4.96
CA SER A 185 4.81 -18.72 -5.25
C SER A 185 5.61 -19.02 -3.98
N THR A 186 6.47 -20.04 -4.04
CA THR A 186 7.48 -20.32 -3.00
C THR A 186 8.82 -19.61 -3.25
N SER A 187 9.09 -19.14 -4.48
CA SER A 187 10.30 -18.40 -4.82
C SER A 187 10.09 -16.89 -4.73
N VAL A 188 11.11 -16.15 -4.26
CA VAL A 188 11.06 -14.68 -4.12
C VAL A 188 10.78 -14.01 -5.45
N SER A 189 11.46 -14.40 -6.54
CA SER A 189 11.23 -13.84 -7.87
C SER A 189 9.79 -14.06 -8.36
N GLY A 190 9.22 -15.24 -8.14
CA GLY A 190 7.83 -15.53 -8.48
C GLY A 190 6.85 -14.68 -7.67
N LYS A 191 7.13 -14.43 -6.39
CA LYS A 191 6.31 -13.51 -5.56
C LYS A 191 6.36 -12.09 -6.09
N VAL A 192 7.55 -11.60 -6.46
CA VAL A 192 7.73 -10.25 -7.03
C VAL A 192 6.89 -10.10 -8.29
N ILE A 193 7.00 -11.02 -9.25
CA ILE A 193 6.23 -10.96 -10.51
C ILE A 193 4.72 -11.02 -10.24
N ALA A 194 4.29 -11.90 -9.34
CA ALA A 194 2.87 -12.07 -9.00
C ALA A 194 2.28 -10.80 -8.34
N MET A 195 3.04 -10.11 -7.50
CA MET A 195 2.66 -8.81 -6.95
C MET A 195 2.72 -7.69 -8.00
N TRP A 196 3.72 -7.72 -8.89
CA TRP A 196 4.00 -6.63 -9.82
C TRP A 196 2.83 -6.34 -10.76
N MET A 197 2.23 -7.39 -11.31
CA MET A 197 1.17 -7.29 -12.31
C MET A 197 -0.04 -6.47 -11.84
N PRO A 198 -0.72 -6.80 -10.72
CA PRO A 198 -1.85 -6.01 -10.26
C PRO A 198 -1.44 -4.63 -9.73
N ILE A 199 -0.23 -4.50 -9.16
CA ILE A 199 0.25 -3.22 -8.60
C ILE A 199 0.54 -2.19 -9.70
N LEU A 200 1.07 -2.64 -10.84
CA LEU A 200 1.23 -1.81 -12.04
C LEU A 200 -0.13 -1.32 -12.54
N VAL A 201 -1.11 -2.23 -12.66
CA VAL A 201 -2.44 -1.92 -13.20
C VAL A 201 -3.18 -0.89 -12.37
N PHE A 202 -3.08 -0.93 -11.03
CA PHE A 202 -3.79 0.08 -10.22
C PHE A 202 -3.10 1.45 -10.26
N PHE A 203 -1.78 1.49 -10.40
CA PHE A 203 -1.03 2.73 -10.29
C PHE A 203 -1.20 3.61 -11.55
N TYR A 204 -1.30 2.98 -12.71
CA TYR A 204 -1.55 3.66 -13.98
C TYR A 204 -2.94 4.33 -14.01
#